data_AF-Q1Z6N0-F1
#
_entry.id   AF-Q1Z6N0-F1
#
_cell.length_a   1.000
_cell.length_b   1.000
_cell.length_c   1.000
_cell.angle_alpha   90.00
_cell.angle_beta   90.00
_cell.angle_gamma   90.00
#
_symmetry.space_group_name_H-M   'P 1'
#
loop_
_entity.id
_entity.type
_entity.pdbx_description
1 polymer ?
#
loop_
_entity_poly.entity_id
_entity_poly.type
_entity_poly.pdbx_seq_one_letter_code
_entity_poly.pdbx_strand_id
1 'polypeptide(L)'
;MKKAVVLLALLALVGCDEDDVKDILKGQTKVFAVSGVQVEGSTTGLPDGYYELSELNADTKALLPNDFPDGIKADLTNAGITVHAESCGQIVVGDEGLCFESGNKACVPDEIKKVGLDVYKIDLDDIKTAQNLDFYPTLAAELGGLFVQIDYDDVSCSTLN
;
A
#
# COMPACT_ATOMS: atom_id res chain seq x y z
N MET A 1 -28.06 11.42 -28.60
CA MET A 1 -26.71 10.82 -28.69
C MET A 1 -25.67 11.81 -28.17
N LYS A 2 -25.48 11.93 -26.84
CA LYS A 2 -24.45 12.83 -26.24
C LYS A 2 -23.90 12.34 -24.88
N LYS A 3 -24.14 11.10 -24.47
CA LYS A 3 -23.73 10.59 -23.13
C LYS A 3 -22.63 9.52 -23.14
N ALA A 4 -22.13 9.10 -24.30
CA ALA A 4 -21.19 7.99 -24.40
C ALA A 4 -19.70 8.40 -24.42
N VAL A 5 -19.38 9.70 -24.48
CA VAL A 5 -18.00 10.16 -24.72
C VAL A 5 -17.18 10.30 -23.43
N VAL A 6 -17.81 10.36 -22.26
CA VAL A 6 -17.09 10.52 -20.98
C VAL A 6 -16.52 9.20 -20.45
N LEU A 7 -17.07 8.05 -20.87
CA LEU A 7 -16.64 6.74 -20.34
C LEU A 7 -15.32 6.22 -20.95
N LEU A 8 -14.93 6.70 -22.14
CA LEU A 8 -13.73 6.21 -22.83
C LEU A 8 -12.43 6.89 -22.37
N ALA A 9 -12.50 8.02 -21.67
CA ALA A 9 -11.30 8.70 -21.17
C ALA A 9 -10.75 8.06 -19.88
N LEU A 10 -11.59 7.37 -19.11
CA LEU A 10 -11.18 6.68 -17.88
C LEU A 10 -10.40 5.38 -18.16
N LEU A 11 -10.69 4.71 -19.27
CA LEU A 11 -10.04 3.45 -19.66
C LEU A 11 -8.56 3.60 -20.08
N ALA A 12 -8.08 4.84 -20.26
CA ALA A 12 -6.69 5.10 -20.65
C ALA A 12 -5.77 5.35 -19.44
N LEU A 13 -6.30 5.51 -18.22
CA LEU A 13 -5.51 5.74 -17.01
C LEU A 13 -5.39 4.50 -16.10
N VAL A 14 -6.24 3.50 -16.28
CA VAL A 14 -6.13 2.22 -15.59
C VAL A 14 -5.26 1.30 -16.44
N GLY A 15 -4.10 0.90 -15.91
CA GLY A 15 -3.47 -0.34 -16.35
C GLY A 15 -4.47 -1.45 -16.10
N CYS A 16 -5.25 -1.83 -17.13
CA CYS A 16 -6.45 -2.64 -16.97
C CYS A 16 -6.09 -4.10 -16.71
N ASP A 17 -5.83 -4.45 -15.46
CA ASP A 17 -6.22 -5.77 -14.98
C ASP A 17 -7.76 -5.82 -14.91
N GLU A 18 -8.35 -6.89 -15.44
CA GLU A 18 -9.80 -7.01 -15.60
C GLU A 18 -10.55 -6.90 -14.25
N ASP A 19 -9.89 -7.29 -13.17
CA ASP A 19 -10.46 -7.32 -11.84
C ASP A 19 -10.48 -5.93 -11.18
N ASP A 20 -9.45 -5.09 -11.40
CA ASP A 20 -9.45 -3.72 -10.91
C ASP A 20 -10.52 -2.87 -11.62
N VAL A 21 -10.75 -3.12 -12.91
CA VAL A 21 -11.87 -2.47 -13.64
C VAL A 21 -13.22 -2.90 -13.07
N LYS A 22 -13.41 -4.19 -12.74
CA LYS A 22 -14.66 -4.68 -12.14
C LYS A 22 -14.90 -4.08 -10.76
N ASP A 23 -13.85 -3.92 -9.97
CA ASP A 23 -13.93 -3.35 -8.63
C ASP A 23 -14.26 -1.86 -8.70
N ILE A 24 -13.59 -1.08 -9.56
CA ILE A 24 -13.90 0.34 -9.79
C ILE A 24 -15.35 0.51 -10.27
N LEU A 25 -15.83 -0.36 -11.17
CA LEU A 25 -17.23 -0.32 -11.63
C LEU A 25 -18.24 -0.63 -10.52
N LYS A 26 -17.83 -1.32 -9.45
CA LYS A 26 -18.63 -1.54 -8.25
C LYS A 26 -18.47 -0.43 -7.21
N GLY A 27 -17.65 0.58 -7.50
CA GLY A 27 -17.33 1.65 -6.56
C GLY A 27 -16.31 1.24 -5.50
N GLN A 28 -15.46 0.25 -5.78
CA GLN A 28 -14.50 -0.33 -4.85
C GLN A 28 -13.06 -0.15 -5.34
N THR A 29 -12.11 -0.12 -4.41
CA THR A 29 -10.67 -0.03 -4.70
C THR A 29 -9.86 -0.74 -3.61
N LYS A 30 -8.56 -0.93 -3.85
CA LYS A 30 -7.63 -1.52 -2.89
C LYS A 30 -6.76 -0.43 -2.27
N VAL A 31 -6.68 -0.47 -0.94
CA VAL A 31 -5.68 0.25 -0.15
C VAL A 31 -4.79 -0.76 0.56
N PHE A 32 -3.57 -0.36 0.88
CA PHE A 32 -2.64 -1.20 1.62
C PHE A 32 -2.02 -0.45 2.80
N ALA A 33 -1.60 -1.21 3.79
CA ALA A 33 -0.63 -0.81 4.79
C ALA A 33 0.52 -1.82 4.78
N VAL A 34 1.70 -1.39 5.15
CA VAL A 34 2.83 -2.27 5.39
C VAL A 34 2.53 -3.06 6.66
N SER A 35 2.74 -4.37 6.62
CA SER A 35 2.59 -5.27 7.77
C SER A 35 3.94 -5.69 8.34
N GLY A 36 5.00 -5.69 7.53
CA GLY A 36 6.35 -5.98 7.99
C GLY A 36 7.43 -5.72 6.95
N VAL A 37 8.68 -5.91 7.36
CA VAL A 37 9.86 -5.63 6.54
C VAL A 37 10.90 -6.75 6.69
N GLN A 38 11.50 -7.15 5.57
CA GLN A 38 12.66 -8.03 5.55
C GLN A 38 13.93 -7.17 5.54
N VAL A 39 14.75 -7.32 6.57
CA VAL A 39 16.06 -6.69 6.68
C VAL A 39 17.13 -7.69 6.27
N GLU A 40 18.06 -7.26 5.43
CA GLU A 40 19.27 -8.02 5.08
C GLU A 40 20.47 -7.08 4.93
N GLY A 41 21.59 -7.45 5.55
CA GLY A 41 22.84 -6.69 5.46
C GLY A 41 22.81 -5.38 6.25
N SER A 42 22.06 -5.36 7.35
CA SER A 42 21.84 -4.17 8.18
C SER A 42 23.14 -3.50 8.60
N THR A 43 23.16 -2.17 8.45
CA THR A 43 24.26 -1.30 8.92
C THR A 43 23.88 -0.53 10.18
N THR A 44 22.59 -0.53 10.52
CA THR A 44 22.01 0.15 11.68
C THR A 44 22.02 -0.72 12.94
N GLY A 45 22.37 -2.00 12.83
CA GLY A 45 22.49 -2.95 13.94
C GLY A 45 21.26 -3.83 14.16
N LEU A 46 20.24 -3.73 13.31
CA LEU A 46 19.19 -4.75 13.24
C LEU A 46 19.75 -6.08 12.71
N PRO A 47 19.51 -7.23 13.35
CA PRO A 47 19.82 -8.51 12.73
C PRO A 47 19.08 -8.71 11.41
N ASP A 48 19.61 -9.58 10.55
CA ASP A 48 18.89 -10.02 9.36
C ASP A 48 17.66 -10.82 9.79
N GLY A 49 16.52 -10.55 9.15
CA GLY A 49 15.25 -11.20 9.49
C GLY A 49 14.03 -10.45 8.98
N TYR A 50 12.88 -11.12 9.05
CA TYR A 50 11.59 -10.49 8.86
C TYR A 50 11.07 -9.93 10.18
N TYR A 51 10.56 -8.71 10.14
CA TYR A 51 10.04 -8.01 11.30
C TYR A 51 8.64 -7.50 11.01
N GLU A 52 7.66 -7.96 11.78
CA GLU A 52 6.32 -7.38 11.76
C GLU A 52 6.36 -5.98 12.39
N LEU A 53 5.71 -5.01 11.75
CA LEU A 53 5.68 -3.61 12.21
C LEU A 53 5.07 -3.46 13.60
N SER A 54 4.09 -4.30 13.92
CA SER A 54 3.42 -4.36 15.22
C SER A 54 4.36 -4.82 16.35
N GLU A 55 5.43 -5.53 16.01
CA GLU A 55 6.42 -6.09 16.94
C GLU A 55 7.69 -5.23 17.05
N LEU A 56 7.84 -4.23 16.19
CA LEU A 56 8.97 -3.31 16.24
C LEU A 56 8.91 -2.44 17.49
N ASN A 57 10.04 -2.35 18.20
CA ASN A 57 10.21 -1.37 19.26
C ASN A 57 10.35 0.05 18.69
N ALA A 58 10.24 1.06 19.56
CA ALA A 58 10.29 2.47 19.15
C ALA A 58 11.61 2.86 18.45
N ASP A 59 12.75 2.27 18.87
CA ASP A 59 14.06 2.59 18.31
C ASP A 59 14.20 2.05 16.87
N THR A 60 13.72 0.84 16.62
CA THR A 60 13.67 0.26 15.26
C THR A 60 12.65 0.97 14.39
N LYS A 61 11.49 1.32 14.94
CA LYS A 61 10.44 2.04 14.19
C LYS A 61 10.91 3.43 13.77
N ALA A 62 11.81 4.07 14.54
CA ALA A 62 12.42 5.35 14.19
C ALA A 62 13.38 5.29 12.97
N LEU A 63 13.77 4.10 12.53
CA LEU A 63 14.56 3.90 11.30
C LEU A 63 13.68 3.91 10.04
N LEU A 64 12.37 3.70 10.20
CA LEU A 64 11.40 3.77 9.13
C LEU A 64 11.01 5.24 8.89
N PRO A 65 10.63 5.61 7.65
CA PRO A 65 10.16 6.96 7.39
C PRO A 65 8.92 7.31 8.22
N ASN A 66 8.76 8.57 8.61
CA ASN A 66 7.65 8.98 9.50
C ASN A 66 6.26 8.78 8.88
N ASP A 67 6.16 8.84 7.55
CA ASP A 67 4.92 8.68 6.81
C ASP A 67 4.81 7.25 6.23
N PHE A 68 5.34 6.25 6.95
CA PHE A 68 5.23 4.86 6.53
C PHE A 68 3.78 4.39 6.67
N PRO A 69 3.15 3.82 5.62
CA PRO A 69 1.77 3.39 5.74
C PRO A 69 1.69 2.17 6.67
N ASP A 70 1.34 2.38 7.93
CA ASP A 70 1.33 1.35 8.98
C ASP A 70 -0.03 1.19 9.66
N GLY A 71 -1.11 1.65 9.00
CA GLY A 71 -2.48 1.52 9.48
C GLY A 71 -2.90 0.06 9.70
N ILE A 72 -3.80 -0.18 10.66
CA ILE A 72 -4.32 -1.52 10.96
C ILE A 72 -5.81 -1.64 10.66
N LYS A 73 -6.29 -2.86 10.37
CA LYS A 73 -7.71 -3.12 10.05
C LYS A 73 -8.70 -2.51 11.05
N ALA A 74 -8.30 -2.46 12.32
CA ALA A 74 -9.11 -1.87 13.38
C ALA A 74 -9.40 -0.38 13.12
N ASP A 75 -8.48 0.37 12.53
CA ASP A 75 -8.63 1.79 12.22
C ASP A 75 -9.71 2.02 11.17
N LEU A 76 -9.71 1.22 10.10
CA LEU A 76 -10.77 1.22 9.08
C LEU A 76 -12.13 0.93 9.71
N THR A 77 -12.19 -0.11 10.54
CA THR A 77 -13.46 -0.54 11.16
C THR A 77 -13.99 0.52 12.14
N ASN A 78 -13.11 1.12 12.94
CA ASN A 78 -13.45 2.17 13.90
C ASN A 78 -13.89 3.47 13.21
N ALA A 79 -13.36 3.75 12.02
CA ALA A 79 -13.78 4.86 11.17
C ALA A 79 -15.11 4.60 10.42
N GLY A 80 -15.66 3.40 10.52
CA GLY A 80 -16.91 3.01 9.84
C GLY A 80 -16.72 2.62 8.37
N ILE A 81 -15.48 2.39 7.94
CA ILE A 81 -15.15 1.94 6.58
C ILE A 81 -15.44 0.45 6.46
N THR A 82 -16.14 0.06 5.38
CA THR A 82 -16.45 -1.34 5.12
C THR A 82 -15.30 -2.02 4.38
N VAL A 83 -14.79 -3.11 4.95
CA VAL A 83 -13.79 -3.98 4.29
C VAL A 83 -14.51 -5.10 3.56
N HIS A 84 -14.47 -5.07 2.23
CA HIS A 84 -15.14 -6.05 1.36
C HIS A 84 -14.32 -7.32 1.13
N ALA A 85 -12.99 -7.18 1.16
CA ALA A 85 -12.05 -8.28 1.01
C ALA A 85 -10.71 -7.90 1.65
N GLU A 86 -9.93 -8.93 1.98
CA GLU A 86 -8.60 -8.82 2.57
C GLU A 86 -7.67 -9.80 1.87
N SER A 87 -6.45 -9.36 1.61
CA SER A 87 -5.39 -10.11 0.96
C SER A 87 -4.03 -9.62 1.47
N CYS A 88 -2.98 -10.36 1.14
CA CYS A 88 -1.61 -9.94 1.46
C CYS A 88 -0.81 -9.74 0.19
N GLY A 89 0.10 -8.78 0.24
CA GLY A 89 0.99 -8.45 -0.86
C GLY A 89 2.43 -8.40 -0.40
N GLN A 90 3.37 -8.43 -1.35
CA GLN A 90 4.77 -8.12 -1.06
C GLN A 90 5.36 -7.21 -2.14
N ILE A 91 6.35 -6.42 -1.75
CA ILE A 91 7.19 -5.64 -2.66
C ILE A 91 8.63 -6.05 -2.44
N VAL A 92 9.31 -6.45 -3.51
CA VAL A 92 10.77 -6.64 -3.48
C VAL A 92 11.43 -5.29 -3.78
N VAL A 93 12.25 -4.80 -2.86
CA VAL A 93 12.95 -3.52 -2.99
C VAL A 93 14.11 -3.71 -3.97
N GLY A 94 14.01 -3.07 -5.13
CA GLY A 94 15.06 -3.08 -6.15
C GLY A 94 16.17 -2.06 -5.89
N ASP A 95 17.14 -2.00 -6.80
CA ASP A 95 18.32 -1.11 -6.69
C ASP A 95 17.98 0.39 -6.71
N GLU A 96 16.80 0.75 -7.22
CA GLU A 96 16.30 2.14 -7.25
C GLU A 96 15.68 2.57 -5.90
N GLY A 97 15.58 1.65 -4.94
CA GLY A 97 14.89 1.84 -3.66
C GLY A 97 13.36 1.73 -3.81
N LEU A 98 12.66 1.91 -2.69
CA LEU A 98 11.19 1.96 -2.65
C LEU A 98 10.78 3.19 -1.86
N CYS A 99 9.97 4.06 -2.48
CA CYS A 99 9.39 5.24 -1.85
C CYS A 99 7.89 5.21 -2.05
N PHE A 100 7.12 5.51 -1.00
CA PHE A 100 5.66 5.48 -1.09
C PHE A 100 5.05 6.80 -1.59
N GLU A 101 5.77 7.90 -1.38
CA GLU A 101 5.37 9.23 -1.84
C GLU A 101 6.35 9.80 -2.87
N SER A 102 5.82 10.68 -3.73
CA SER A 102 6.63 11.45 -4.66
C SER A 102 7.62 12.38 -3.95
N GLY A 103 8.83 12.53 -4.50
CA GLY A 103 9.85 13.44 -3.96
C GLY A 103 10.68 12.88 -2.80
N ASN A 104 10.80 11.56 -2.68
CA ASN A 104 11.69 10.82 -1.77
C ASN A 104 11.43 11.03 -0.27
N LYS A 105 10.20 11.35 0.15
CA LYS A 105 9.89 11.64 1.56
C LYS A 105 9.62 10.40 2.42
N ALA A 106 9.13 9.33 1.79
CA ALA A 106 8.74 8.09 2.47
C ALA A 106 9.48 6.87 1.87
N CYS A 107 10.80 6.95 1.75
CA CYS A 107 11.60 5.85 1.22
C CYS A 107 12.04 4.89 2.32
N VAL A 108 12.02 3.59 2.01
CA VAL A 108 12.61 2.57 2.88
C VAL A 108 14.15 2.70 2.88
N PRO A 109 14.82 2.39 3.99
CA PRO A 109 16.27 2.21 4.04
C PRO A 109 16.77 1.10 3.11
N ASP A 110 18.00 1.21 2.60
CA ASP A 110 18.62 0.25 1.67
C ASP A 110 18.77 -1.18 2.24
N GLU A 111 18.79 -1.31 3.57
CA GLU A 111 18.84 -2.60 4.27
C GLU A 111 17.50 -3.35 4.23
N ILE A 112 16.40 -2.68 3.87
CA ILE A 112 15.10 -3.32 3.65
C ILE A 112 15.06 -3.87 2.24
N LYS A 113 14.97 -5.20 2.12
CA LYS A 113 14.94 -5.91 0.82
C LYS A 113 13.55 -6.31 0.38
N LYS A 114 12.63 -6.50 1.33
CA LYS A 114 11.22 -6.78 1.05
C LYS A 114 10.33 -6.06 2.04
N VAL A 115 9.13 -5.73 1.57
CA VAL A 115 8.06 -5.12 2.36
C VAL A 115 6.82 -6.01 2.22
N GLY A 116 6.27 -6.47 3.33
CA GLY A 116 4.99 -7.19 3.39
C GLY A 116 3.84 -6.21 3.53
N LEU A 117 2.71 -6.48 2.87
CA LEU A 117 1.55 -5.60 2.82
C LEU A 117 0.30 -6.34 3.30
N ASP A 118 -0.50 -5.66 4.12
CA ASP A 118 -1.90 -5.99 4.32
C ASP A 118 -2.74 -5.14 3.35
N VAL A 119 -3.50 -5.81 2.49
CA VAL A 119 -4.28 -5.18 1.43
C VAL A 119 -5.77 -5.34 1.71
N TYR A 120 -6.50 -4.24 1.67
CA TYR A 120 -7.92 -4.18 1.97
C TYR A 120 -8.69 -3.59 0.80
N LYS A 121 -9.78 -4.26 0.41
CA LYS A 121 -10.74 -3.73 -0.55
C LYS A 121 -11.79 -2.90 0.19
N ILE A 122 -11.90 -1.63 -0.16
CA ILE A 122 -12.83 -0.65 0.44
C ILE A 122 -13.65 0.07 -0.64
N ASP A 123 -14.60 0.89 -0.24
CA ASP A 123 -15.34 1.76 -1.16
C ASP A 123 -14.47 2.96 -1.61
N LEU A 124 -14.62 3.40 -2.87
CA LEU A 124 -13.87 4.52 -3.45
C LEU A 124 -14.04 5.82 -2.68
N ASP A 125 -15.22 6.05 -2.09
CA ASP A 125 -15.51 7.25 -1.34
C ASP A 125 -14.73 7.32 0.00
N ASP A 126 -14.21 6.18 0.47
CA ASP A 126 -13.49 6.06 1.75
C ASP A 126 -11.97 6.22 1.62
N ILE A 127 -11.41 6.30 0.41
CA ILE A 127 -9.94 6.36 0.20
C ILE A 127 -9.30 7.49 1.00
N LYS A 128 -9.88 8.70 0.97
CA LYS A 128 -9.32 9.85 1.70
C LYS A 128 -9.36 9.65 3.21
N THR A 129 -10.37 8.96 3.71
CA THR A 129 -10.46 8.63 5.13
C THR A 129 -9.41 7.59 5.49
N ALA A 130 -9.28 6.53 4.68
CA ALA A 130 -8.25 5.50 4.84
C ALA A 130 -6.82 6.09 4.78
N GLN A 131 -6.57 7.07 3.90
CA GLN A 131 -5.30 7.79 3.82
C GLN A 131 -4.95 8.51 5.12
N ASN A 132 -5.92 9.13 5.78
CA ASN A 132 -5.69 9.80 7.08
C ASN A 132 -5.51 8.79 8.23
N LEU A 133 -5.62 7.50 7.94
CA LEU A 133 -5.40 6.37 8.85
C LEU A 133 -4.21 5.53 8.39
N ASP A 134 -3.29 6.12 7.62
CA ASP A 134 -2.04 5.52 7.18
C ASP A 134 -2.19 4.30 6.24
N PHE A 135 -3.28 4.29 5.44
CA PHE A 135 -3.46 3.38 4.31
C PHE A 135 -3.25 4.08 2.98
N TYR A 136 -2.44 3.51 2.11
CA TYR A 136 -2.14 4.10 0.80
C TYR A 136 -2.95 3.40 -0.30
N PRO A 137 -3.47 4.13 -1.29
CA PRO A 137 -4.13 3.47 -2.42
C PRO A 137 -3.10 2.75 -3.28
N THR A 138 -3.52 1.62 -3.83
CA THR A 138 -2.77 0.92 -4.89
C THR A 138 -2.77 1.72 -6.20
N LEU A 139 -3.81 2.54 -6.43
CA LEU A 139 -3.99 3.35 -7.63
C LEU A 139 -3.72 4.84 -7.35
N ALA A 140 -2.51 5.29 -7.68
CA ALA A 140 -2.07 6.69 -7.49
C ALA A 140 -2.94 7.74 -8.21
N ALA A 141 -3.58 7.37 -9.33
CA ALA A 141 -4.44 8.25 -10.11
C ALA A 141 -5.64 8.78 -9.30
N GLU A 142 -6.09 8.04 -8.27
CA GLU A 142 -7.27 8.40 -7.47
C GLU A 142 -7.00 9.56 -6.50
N LEU A 143 -5.73 9.83 -6.18
CA LEU A 143 -5.33 10.86 -5.21
C LEU A 143 -4.54 12.03 -5.83
N GLY A 144 -4.59 12.20 -7.15
CA GLY A 144 -4.04 13.39 -7.81
C GLY A 144 -2.51 13.46 -7.82
N GLY A 145 -1.83 12.31 -7.80
CA GLY A 145 -0.38 12.21 -8.02
C GLY A 145 0.52 12.45 -6.79
N LEU A 146 -0.05 12.43 -5.58
CA LEU A 146 0.73 12.48 -4.33
C LEU A 146 1.57 11.21 -4.12
N PHE A 147 0.94 10.05 -4.31
CA PHE A 147 1.55 8.73 -4.19
C PHE A 147 2.15 8.29 -5.51
N VAL A 148 3.22 7.50 -5.43
CA VAL A 148 3.72 6.80 -6.62
C VAL A 148 2.83 5.59 -6.89
N GLN A 149 2.74 5.17 -8.15
CA GLN A 149 2.10 3.89 -8.46
C GLN A 149 3.00 2.77 -7.95
N ILE A 150 2.48 1.94 -7.05
CA ILE A 150 3.21 0.82 -6.46
C ILE A 150 2.56 -0.46 -6.93
N ASP A 151 3.28 -1.17 -7.77
CA ASP A 151 2.96 -2.55 -8.10
C ASP A 151 3.51 -3.45 -6.98
N TYR A 152 2.73 -4.46 -6.60
CA TYR A 152 3.08 -5.44 -5.60
C TYR A 152 2.62 -6.84 -6.06
N ASP A 153 3.27 -7.88 -5.56
CA ASP A 153 2.87 -9.26 -5.85
C ASP A 153 1.84 -9.72 -4.81
N ASP A 154 0.67 -10.19 -5.25
CA ASP A 154 -0.28 -10.89 -4.37
C ASP A 154 0.34 -12.20 -3.86
N VAL A 155 0.36 -12.40 -2.54
CA VAL A 155 0.95 -13.57 -1.89
C VAL A 155 0.03 -14.13 -0.81
N SER A 156 0.33 -15.36 -0.35
CA SER A 156 -0.32 -15.87 0.86
C SER A 156 0.17 -15.07 2.07
N CYS A 157 -0.73 -14.69 2.97
CA CYS A 157 -0.33 -14.05 4.23
C CYS A 157 0.65 -14.93 5.03
N SER A 158 0.54 -16.26 4.90
CA SER A 158 1.45 -17.21 5.55
C SER A 158 2.87 -17.23 4.96
N THR A 159 3.12 -16.58 3.83
CA THR A 159 4.44 -16.56 3.17
C THR A 159 5.21 -15.26 3.39
N LEU A 160 4.62 -14.30 4.10
CA LEU A 160 5.31 -13.07 4.50
C LEU A 160 6.35 -13.31 5.60
N ASN A 161 6.22 -14.39 6.37
CA ASN A 161 6.96 -14.68 7.60
C ASN A 161 7.94 -15.86 7.44
#